data_AF-A0A511HH19-F1
#
_entry.id   AF-A0A511HH19-F1
#
_cell.length_a   1.000
_cell.length_b   1.000
_cell.length_c   1.000
_cell.angle_alpha   90.00
_cell.angle_beta   90.00
_cell.angle_gamma   90.00
#
_symmetry.space_group_name_H-M   'P 1'
#
loop_
_entity.id
_entity.type
_entity.pdbx_description
1 polymer ?
#
loop_
_entity_poly.entity_id
_entity_poly.type
_entity_poly.pdbx_seq_one_letter_code
_entity_poly.pdbx_strand_id
1 'polypeptide(L)'
;MRKLMMAVTAVAGMSLVVTGCSKRDNVESQRQDVAEAQVEAQQETAEIRQDAREDIASTQMEAQEDIAGTQREAAEEIASAQQDVQDERQDLAEAEAERRTDLNDDMALGGSGAAGATAAASSVSGRVLSTGNDELTVVDTSNNKQLELKTNDQTRILHNNQPLKLDDIEEGAQVRASYVRDGKDMVVRELTVTQPVQKKK
;
A
#
# COMPACT_ATOMS: atom_id res chain seq x y z
N MET A 1 -34.94 36.37 24.22
CA MET A 1 -35.74 37.21 25.12
C MET A 1 -35.14 37.21 26.52
N ARG A 2 -34.26 38.16 26.84
CA ARG A 2 -34.09 38.69 28.20
C ARG A 2 -33.72 40.17 28.08
N LYS A 3 -34.60 41.00 28.63
CA LYS A 3 -34.53 42.45 28.72
C LYS A 3 -33.67 42.80 29.93
N LEU A 4 -32.77 43.78 29.81
CA LEU A 4 -32.26 44.52 30.97
C LEU A 4 -32.18 46.00 30.59
N MET A 5 -33.08 46.76 31.22
CA MET A 5 -33.22 48.21 31.16
C MET A 5 -31.96 48.88 31.73
N MET A 6 -31.35 49.80 30.98
CA MET A 6 -30.44 50.79 31.55
C MET A 6 -31.25 52.01 31.99
N ALA A 7 -31.43 52.16 33.31
CA ALA A 7 -31.88 53.40 33.91
C ALA A 7 -30.66 54.33 34.04
N VAL A 8 -30.54 55.28 33.11
CA VAL A 8 -29.57 56.38 33.20
C VAL A 8 -30.17 57.45 34.10
N THR A 9 -29.85 57.39 35.39
CA THR A 9 -30.13 58.47 36.34
C THR A 9 -29.05 59.54 36.17
N ALA A 10 -29.37 60.59 35.44
CA ALA A 10 -28.55 61.79 35.36
C ALA A 10 -28.61 62.52 36.71
N VAL A 11 -27.54 62.43 37.51
CA VAL A 11 -27.36 63.28 38.70
C VAL A 11 -26.63 64.54 38.24
N ALA A 12 -27.41 65.59 37.99
CA ALA A 12 -26.91 66.94 37.90
C ALA A 12 -26.93 67.57 39.29
N GLY A 13 -25.79 68.11 39.73
CA GLY A 13 -25.77 69.10 40.81
C GLY A 13 -24.52 69.07 41.69
N MET A 14 -23.63 70.03 41.49
CA MET A 14 -23.33 71.12 42.44
C MET A 14 -21.88 71.58 42.31
N SER A 15 -21.73 72.78 41.75
CA SER A 15 -20.54 73.62 41.86
C SER A 15 -20.42 74.18 43.28
N LEU A 16 -19.35 73.82 43.99
CA LEU A 16 -18.82 74.61 45.10
C LEU A 16 -17.30 74.75 44.95
N VAL A 17 -16.88 75.99 44.71
CA VAL A 17 -15.50 76.47 44.72
C VAL A 17 -15.11 76.70 46.18
N VAL A 18 -14.32 75.80 46.76
CA VAL A 18 -13.54 76.04 47.99
C VAL A 18 -12.23 75.24 47.90
N THR A 19 -11.10 75.92 48.15
CA THR A 19 -9.72 75.39 48.37
C THR A 19 -9.04 74.62 47.22
N GLY A 20 -8.15 75.32 46.50
CA GLY A 20 -7.38 74.81 45.37
C GLY A 20 -6.07 74.06 45.69
N CYS A 21 -5.94 73.42 46.86
CA CYS A 21 -4.76 72.59 47.17
C CYS A 21 -5.12 71.12 47.42
N SER A 22 -6.13 70.83 48.26
CA SER A 22 -6.50 69.46 48.64
C SER A 22 -7.17 68.61 47.54
N LYS A 23 -7.68 69.23 46.48
CA LYS A 23 -8.31 68.52 45.34
C LYS A 23 -7.31 68.10 44.26
N ARG A 24 -6.13 68.74 44.21
CA ARG A 24 -5.00 68.32 43.35
C ARG A 24 -4.31 67.10 43.93
N ASP A 25 -4.04 67.11 45.24
CA ASP A 25 -3.46 65.97 45.96
C ASP A 25 -4.31 64.70 45.80
N ASN A 26 -5.63 64.84 45.85
CA ASN A 26 -6.57 63.71 45.69
C ASN A 26 -6.57 63.15 44.25
N VAL A 27 -6.40 64.01 43.23
CA VAL A 27 -6.32 63.58 41.83
C VAL A 27 -4.96 62.97 41.51
N GLU A 28 -3.88 63.45 42.11
CA GLU A 28 -2.55 62.84 41.98
C GLU A 28 -2.49 61.46 42.65
N SER A 29 -3.08 61.32 43.86
CA SER A 29 -3.24 60.02 44.52
C SER A 29 -4.04 59.04 43.65
N GLN A 30 -5.20 59.44 43.13
CA GLN A 30 -6.00 58.57 42.25
C GLN A 30 -5.27 58.18 40.95
N ARG A 31 -4.42 59.07 40.41
CA ARG A 31 -3.59 58.76 39.24
C ARG A 31 -2.49 57.76 39.56
N GLN A 32 -1.92 57.84 40.75
CA GLN A 32 -0.92 56.91 41.25
C GLN A 32 -1.55 55.52 41.47
N ASP A 33 -2.72 55.44 42.10
CA ASP A 33 -3.46 54.19 42.32
C ASP A 33 -3.84 53.52 40.99
N VAL A 34 -4.26 54.30 39.98
CA VAL A 34 -4.56 53.77 38.64
C VAL A 34 -3.30 53.32 37.90
N ALA A 35 -2.17 54.00 38.11
CA ALA A 35 -0.89 53.60 37.52
C ALA A 35 -0.38 52.29 38.16
N GLU A 36 -0.52 52.15 39.47
CA GLU A 36 -0.18 50.93 40.21
C GLU A 36 -1.07 49.76 39.77
N ALA A 37 -2.38 49.96 39.72
CA ALA A 37 -3.32 48.96 39.20
C ALA A 37 -3.04 48.59 37.73
N GLN A 38 -2.56 49.52 36.90
CA GLN A 38 -2.12 49.22 35.54
C GLN A 38 -0.84 48.38 35.50
N VAL A 39 0.11 48.63 36.41
CA VAL A 39 1.35 47.85 36.50
C VAL A 39 1.06 46.43 37.01
N GLU A 40 0.23 46.29 38.03
CA GLU A 40 -0.22 44.99 38.55
C GLU A 40 -0.96 44.19 37.47
N ALA A 41 -1.91 44.81 36.77
CA ALA A 41 -2.63 44.15 35.67
C ALA A 41 -1.69 43.76 34.51
N GLN A 42 -0.66 44.56 34.23
CA GLN A 42 0.34 44.22 33.21
C GLN A 42 1.24 43.05 33.64
N GLN A 43 1.61 42.99 34.92
CA GLN A 43 2.38 41.87 35.49
C GLN A 43 1.56 40.58 35.47
N GLU A 44 0.32 40.61 35.95
CA GLU A 44 -0.58 39.45 35.91
C GLU A 44 -0.79 38.95 34.46
N THR A 45 -0.97 39.87 33.52
CA THR A 45 -1.09 39.50 32.10
C THR A 45 0.23 38.91 31.54
N ALA A 46 1.39 39.34 32.04
CA ALA A 46 2.68 38.80 31.62
C ALA A 46 2.89 37.38 32.16
N GLU A 47 2.51 37.13 33.41
CA GLU A 47 2.55 35.80 34.05
C GLU A 47 1.63 34.83 33.32
N ILE A 48 0.37 35.20 33.08
CA ILE A 48 -0.58 34.37 32.31
C ILE A 48 -0.04 34.03 30.92
N ARG A 49 0.62 34.99 30.24
CA ARG A 49 1.24 34.73 28.93
C ARG A 49 2.46 33.83 29.03
N GLN A 50 3.20 33.89 30.12
CA GLN A 50 4.36 33.04 30.34
C GLN A 50 3.92 31.60 30.59
N ASP A 51 2.96 31.39 31.48
CA ASP A 51 2.37 30.08 31.77
C ASP A 51 1.78 29.44 30.50
N ALA A 52 1.00 30.21 29.74
CA ALA A 52 0.45 29.73 28.48
C ALA A 52 1.53 29.34 27.45
N ARG A 53 2.69 30.01 27.44
CA ARG A 53 3.81 29.64 26.55
C ARG A 53 4.49 28.36 27.00
N GLU A 54 4.63 28.17 28.31
CA GLU A 54 5.22 26.97 28.89
C GLU A 54 4.34 25.75 28.61
N ASP A 55 3.03 25.87 28.80
CA ASP A 55 2.05 24.83 28.48
C ASP A 55 2.04 24.46 26.98
N ILE A 56 2.15 25.47 26.11
CA ILE A 56 2.24 25.23 24.66
C ILE A 56 3.55 24.51 24.30
N ALA A 57 4.65 24.88 24.95
CA ALA A 57 5.95 24.27 24.71
C ALA A 57 5.99 22.82 25.21
N SER A 58 5.45 22.54 26.40
CA SER A 58 5.35 21.17 26.94
C SER A 58 4.48 20.29 26.04
N THR A 59 3.29 20.76 25.65
CA THR A 59 2.40 20.03 24.74
C THR A 59 3.07 19.74 23.39
N GLN A 60 3.83 20.69 22.84
CA GLN A 60 4.58 20.47 21.60
C GLN A 60 5.69 19.44 21.76
N MET A 61 6.40 19.43 22.89
CA MET A 61 7.44 18.44 23.17
C MET A 61 6.85 17.04 23.30
N GLU A 62 5.76 16.88 24.06
CA GLU A 62 5.06 15.59 24.21
C GLU A 62 4.59 15.06 22.85
N ALA A 63 3.93 15.91 22.05
CA ALA A 63 3.48 15.52 20.71
C ALA A 63 4.65 15.14 19.78
N GLN A 64 5.80 15.83 19.87
CA GLN A 64 6.99 15.46 19.10
C GLN A 64 7.59 14.13 19.55
N GLU A 65 7.60 13.85 20.85
CA GLU A 65 8.08 12.58 21.41
C GLU A 65 7.21 11.41 20.96
N ASP A 66 5.88 11.55 21.01
CA ASP A 66 4.94 10.54 20.51
C ASP A 66 5.12 10.27 19.02
N ILE A 67 5.26 11.33 18.21
CA ILE A 67 5.49 11.21 16.76
C ILE A 67 6.84 10.54 16.47
N ALA A 68 7.88 10.83 17.26
CA ALA A 68 9.18 10.20 17.11
C ALA A 68 9.16 8.72 17.56
N GLY A 69 8.42 8.41 18.63
CA GLY A 69 8.20 7.05 19.13
C GLY A 69 7.49 6.19 18.10
N THR A 70 6.34 6.63 17.60
CA THR A 70 5.57 5.92 16.57
C THR A 70 6.35 5.71 15.27
N GLN A 71 7.14 6.70 14.83
CA GLN A 71 8.01 6.53 13.66
C GLN A 71 9.12 5.49 13.90
N ARG A 72 9.69 5.45 15.11
CA ARG A 72 10.71 4.45 15.47
C ARG A 72 10.12 3.04 15.48
N GLU A 73 8.97 2.85 16.13
CA GLU A 73 8.27 1.56 16.17
C GLU A 73 7.92 1.08 14.76
N ALA A 74 7.37 1.96 13.92
CA ALA A 74 7.06 1.62 12.53
C ALA A 74 8.32 1.27 11.72
N ALA A 75 9.44 1.97 11.93
CA ALA A 75 10.70 1.66 11.26
C ALA A 75 11.25 0.29 11.69
N GLU A 76 11.14 -0.06 12.97
CA GLU A 76 11.55 -1.37 13.51
C GLU A 76 10.70 -2.51 12.93
N GLU A 77 9.37 -2.34 12.85
CA GLU A 77 8.47 -3.33 12.24
C GLU A 77 8.73 -3.53 10.74
N ILE A 78 9.00 -2.44 10.01
CA ILE A 78 9.35 -2.53 8.59
C ILE A 78 10.69 -3.25 8.42
N ALA A 79 11.68 -2.96 9.27
CA ALA A 79 12.98 -3.58 9.21
C ALA A 79 12.91 -5.10 9.49
N SER A 80 12.15 -5.52 10.51
CA SER A 80 11.95 -6.94 10.81
C SER A 80 11.19 -7.65 9.68
N ALA A 81 10.10 -7.07 9.17
CA ALA A 81 9.37 -7.66 8.05
C ALA A 81 10.23 -7.77 6.77
N GLN A 82 11.10 -6.78 6.50
CA GLN A 82 12.04 -6.86 5.38
C GLN A 82 13.11 -7.93 5.58
N GLN A 83 13.52 -8.17 6.82
CA GLN A 83 14.45 -9.24 7.15
C GLN A 83 13.78 -10.61 6.97
N ASP A 84 12.58 -10.81 7.50
CA ASP A 84 11.82 -12.06 7.34
C ASP A 84 11.61 -12.41 5.85
N VAL A 85 11.27 -11.41 5.03
CA VAL A 85 11.11 -11.60 3.57
C VAL A 85 12.45 -11.94 2.90
N GLN A 86 13.57 -11.44 3.40
CA GLN A 86 14.89 -11.79 2.87
C GLN A 86 15.29 -13.21 3.25
N ASP A 87 15.03 -13.61 4.49
CA ASP A 87 15.33 -14.95 5.00
C ASP A 87 14.49 -16.00 4.23
N GLU A 88 13.18 -15.79 4.10
CA GLU A 88 12.31 -16.68 3.30
C GLU A 88 12.75 -16.76 1.82
N ARG A 89 13.26 -15.66 1.25
CA ARG A 89 13.80 -15.67 -0.12
C ARG A 89 15.09 -16.47 -0.23
N GLN A 90 15.96 -16.42 0.78
CA GLN A 90 17.17 -17.23 0.81
C GLN A 90 16.82 -18.71 0.96
N ASP A 91 15.91 -19.05 1.86
CA ASP A 91 15.44 -20.42 2.07
C ASP A 91 14.82 -21.00 0.79
N LEU A 92 14.00 -20.22 0.09
CA LEU A 92 13.45 -20.63 -1.21
C LEU A 92 14.53 -20.83 -2.26
N ALA A 93 15.53 -19.93 -2.32
CA ALA A 93 16.63 -20.05 -3.28
C ALA A 93 17.50 -21.28 -2.98
N GLU A 94 17.74 -21.60 -1.71
CA GLU A 94 18.46 -22.79 -1.28
C GLU A 94 17.67 -24.05 -1.62
N ALA A 95 16.37 -24.09 -1.30
CA ALA A 95 15.50 -25.22 -1.67
C ALA A 95 15.40 -25.42 -3.19
N GLU A 96 15.41 -24.34 -3.99
CA GLU A 96 15.47 -24.43 -5.45
C GLU A 96 16.83 -24.96 -5.94
N ALA A 97 17.94 -24.56 -5.31
CA ALA A 97 19.28 -25.04 -5.64
C ALA A 97 19.46 -26.52 -5.27
N GLU A 98 18.96 -26.95 -4.11
CA GLU A 98 18.92 -28.36 -3.70
C GLU A 98 18.09 -29.19 -4.68
N ARG A 99 16.85 -28.77 -4.97
CA ARG A 99 16.00 -29.45 -5.97
C ARG A 99 16.68 -29.58 -7.32
N ARG A 100 17.39 -28.54 -7.76
CA ARG A 100 18.14 -28.57 -9.02
C ARG A 100 19.32 -29.54 -8.95
N THR A 101 19.98 -29.65 -7.81
CA THR A 101 21.09 -30.59 -7.60
C THR A 101 20.57 -32.02 -7.60
N ASP A 102 19.49 -32.32 -6.89
CA ASP A 102 18.84 -33.64 -6.89
C ASP A 102 18.43 -34.08 -8.30
N LEU A 103 17.86 -33.16 -9.10
CA LEU A 103 17.52 -33.44 -10.50
C LEU A 103 18.77 -33.72 -11.36
N ASN A 104 19.88 -33.02 -11.12
CA ASN A 104 21.12 -33.26 -11.85
C ASN A 104 21.78 -34.59 -11.43
N ASP A 105 21.69 -34.98 -10.16
CA ASP A 105 22.23 -36.24 -9.66
C ASP A 105 21.43 -37.45 -10.15
N ASP A 106 20.10 -37.35 -10.25
CA ASP A 106 19.25 -38.38 -10.88
C ASP A 106 19.57 -38.52 -12.39
N MET A 107 19.89 -37.41 -13.07
CA MET A 107 20.39 -37.43 -14.45
C MET A 107 21.83 -37.96 -14.59
N ALA A 108 22.66 -37.86 -13.54
CA ALA A 108 24.07 -38.29 -13.56
C ALA A 108 24.28 -39.76 -13.17
N LEU A 109 23.38 -40.36 -12.37
CA LEU A 109 23.40 -41.79 -12.04
C LEU A 109 22.43 -42.66 -12.87
N GLY A 110 21.45 -42.06 -13.55
CA GLY A 110 20.44 -42.76 -14.35
C GLY A 110 20.88 -43.11 -15.78
N GLY A 111 22.02 -43.80 -15.92
CA GLY A 111 22.33 -44.50 -17.15
C GLY A 111 21.27 -45.57 -17.44
N SER A 112 20.60 -45.46 -18.58
CA SER A 112 19.66 -46.40 -19.21
C SER A 112 18.16 -46.32 -18.82
N GLY A 113 17.39 -45.64 -19.69
CA GLY A 113 16.02 -46.04 -20.05
C GLY A 113 14.95 -44.97 -19.88
N ALA A 114 14.30 -44.62 -21.00
CA ALA A 114 13.00 -43.93 -21.10
C ALA A 114 12.97 -42.38 -21.02
N ALA A 115 13.14 -41.78 -22.21
CA ALA A 115 12.30 -40.72 -22.77
C ALA A 115 12.08 -39.42 -21.96
N GLY A 116 12.86 -38.40 -22.35
CA GLY A 116 12.32 -37.06 -22.56
C GLY A 116 12.77 -36.02 -21.55
N ALA A 117 13.94 -35.44 -21.80
CA ALA A 117 14.42 -34.23 -21.14
C ALA A 117 13.31 -33.16 -21.06
N THR A 118 12.81 -32.90 -19.85
CA THR A 118 11.93 -31.78 -19.56
C THR A 118 12.81 -30.56 -19.27
N ALA A 119 13.14 -29.82 -20.32
CA ALA A 119 13.42 -28.39 -20.16
C ALA A 119 12.22 -27.76 -19.43
N ALA A 120 12.47 -26.86 -18.46
CA ALA A 120 11.44 -26.22 -17.64
C ALA A 120 10.31 -25.65 -18.52
N ALA A 121 9.20 -26.40 -18.63
CA ALA A 121 8.09 -26.04 -19.48
C ALA A 121 7.21 -25.02 -18.73
N SER A 122 7.00 -23.88 -19.36
CA SER A 122 6.00 -22.91 -18.91
C SER A 122 4.62 -23.43 -19.28
N SER A 123 3.62 -23.17 -18.44
CA SER A 123 2.23 -23.56 -18.73
C SER A 123 1.33 -22.35 -18.93
N VAL A 124 0.35 -22.48 -19.83
CA VAL A 124 -0.69 -21.50 -20.07
C VAL A 124 -2.06 -22.19 -20.03
N SER A 125 -3.02 -21.56 -19.36
CA SER A 125 -4.41 -21.99 -19.37
C SER A 125 -5.25 -20.90 -20.01
N GLY A 126 -5.95 -21.24 -21.09
CA GLY A 126 -6.60 -20.23 -21.89
C GLY A 126 -7.67 -20.75 -22.83
N ARG A 127 -8.23 -19.82 -23.59
CA ARG A 127 -9.20 -20.10 -24.64
C ARG A 127 -8.52 -20.06 -26.00
N VAL A 128 -8.79 -21.06 -26.84
CA VAL A 128 -8.32 -21.08 -28.22
C VAL A 128 -8.97 -19.94 -29.00
N LEU A 129 -8.16 -19.09 -29.61
CA LEU A 129 -8.63 -18.02 -30.48
C LEU A 129 -8.64 -18.47 -31.94
N SER A 130 -7.57 -19.14 -32.37
CA SER A 130 -7.43 -19.68 -33.72
C SER A 130 -6.52 -20.91 -33.72
N THR A 131 -6.80 -21.82 -34.65
CA THR A 131 -5.99 -23.00 -34.96
C THR A 131 -5.45 -22.90 -36.38
N GLY A 132 -4.18 -23.25 -36.56
CA GLY A 132 -3.52 -23.42 -37.85
C GLY A 132 -2.90 -24.82 -37.94
N ASN A 133 -2.17 -25.10 -39.02
CA ASN A 133 -1.59 -26.43 -39.25
C ASN A 133 -0.53 -26.81 -38.21
N ASP A 134 0.33 -25.86 -37.82
CA ASP A 134 1.42 -26.05 -36.86
C ASP A 134 1.46 -24.94 -35.80
N GLU A 135 0.36 -24.20 -35.67
CA GLU A 135 0.29 -23.01 -34.83
C GLU A 135 -1.08 -22.94 -34.15
N LEU A 136 -1.08 -22.53 -32.90
CA LEU A 136 -2.26 -22.35 -32.09
C LEU A 136 -2.16 -21.03 -31.37
N THR A 137 -3.17 -20.18 -31.52
CA THR A 137 -3.25 -18.96 -30.73
C THR A 137 -4.21 -19.15 -29.56
N VAL A 138 -3.74 -18.89 -28.34
CA VAL A 138 -4.52 -19.02 -27.11
C VAL A 138 -4.55 -17.68 -26.39
N VAL A 139 -5.72 -17.29 -25.88
CA VAL A 139 -5.86 -16.17 -24.95
C VAL A 139 -5.79 -16.70 -23.53
N ASP A 140 -4.75 -16.32 -22.79
CA ASP A 140 -4.56 -16.69 -21.41
C ASP A 140 -5.66 -16.04 -20.54
N THR A 141 -6.42 -16.89 -19.84
CA THR A 141 -7.55 -16.46 -19.01
C THR A 141 -7.14 -15.68 -17.75
N SER A 142 -5.88 -15.76 -17.32
CA SER A 142 -5.38 -15.07 -16.13
C SER A 142 -5.04 -13.60 -16.39
N ASN A 143 -4.52 -13.30 -17.57
CA ASN A 143 -3.94 -11.99 -17.89
C ASN A 143 -4.47 -11.39 -19.20
N ASN A 144 -5.40 -12.09 -19.88
CA ASN A 144 -6.00 -11.71 -21.16
C ASN A 144 -4.98 -11.42 -22.27
N LYS A 145 -3.77 -12.01 -22.20
CA LYS A 145 -2.77 -11.91 -23.26
C LYS A 145 -2.98 -13.00 -24.30
N GLN A 146 -2.75 -12.64 -25.56
CA GLN A 146 -2.71 -13.57 -26.67
C GLN A 146 -1.30 -14.18 -26.77
N LEU A 147 -1.24 -15.51 -26.81
CA LEU A 147 -0.02 -16.29 -26.95
C LEU A 147 -0.09 -17.10 -28.24
N GLU A 148 0.92 -16.95 -29.07
CA GLU A 148 1.13 -17.75 -30.28
C GLU A 148 2.01 -18.95 -29.94
N LEU A 149 1.47 -20.15 -30.11
CA LEU A 149 2.10 -21.42 -29.74
C LEU A 149 2.35 -22.25 -30.99
N LYS A 150 3.58 -22.69 -31.22
CA LYS A 150 3.92 -23.61 -32.31
C LYS A 150 3.81 -25.05 -31.85
N THR A 151 3.16 -25.87 -32.66
CA THR A 151 3.08 -27.32 -32.48
C THR A 151 4.03 -28.00 -33.47
N ASN A 152 4.55 -29.17 -33.10
CA ASN A 152 5.39 -29.98 -33.97
C ASN A 152 5.10 -31.48 -33.74
N ASP A 153 5.85 -32.35 -34.41
CA ASP A 153 5.71 -33.81 -34.30
C ASP A 153 5.93 -34.36 -32.88
N GLN A 154 6.53 -33.57 -31.99
CA GLN A 154 6.75 -33.92 -30.58
C GLN A 154 5.64 -33.41 -29.66
N THR A 155 4.69 -32.62 -30.18
CA THR A 155 3.58 -32.09 -29.39
C THR A 155 2.54 -33.16 -29.12
N ARG A 156 2.30 -33.44 -27.84
CA ARG A 156 1.24 -34.37 -27.43
C ARG A 156 -0.06 -33.62 -27.17
N ILE A 157 -1.06 -33.83 -28.01
CA ILE A 157 -2.38 -33.23 -27.86
C ILE A 157 -3.34 -34.26 -27.27
N LEU A 158 -4.02 -33.88 -26.19
CA LEU A 158 -4.88 -34.74 -25.38
C LEU A 158 -6.24 -34.08 -25.14
N HIS A 159 -7.29 -34.89 -25.11
CA HIS A 159 -8.61 -34.51 -24.62
C HIS A 159 -9.17 -35.67 -23.80
N ASN A 160 -9.51 -35.45 -22.53
CA ASN A 160 -9.95 -36.52 -21.61
C ASN A 160 -9.01 -37.74 -21.60
N ASN A 161 -7.70 -37.49 -21.60
CA ASN A 161 -6.64 -38.51 -21.64
C ASN A 161 -6.58 -39.34 -22.95
N GLN A 162 -7.27 -38.91 -24.00
CA GLN A 162 -7.22 -39.52 -25.33
C GLN A 162 -6.46 -38.61 -26.31
N PRO A 163 -5.59 -39.16 -27.17
CA PRO A 163 -4.92 -38.38 -28.21
C PRO A 163 -5.94 -37.70 -29.14
N LEU A 164 -5.76 -36.41 -29.37
CA LEU A 164 -6.60 -35.59 -30.25
C LEU A 164 -5.70 -34.95 -31.32
N LYS A 165 -6.24 -34.64 -32.51
CA LYS A 165 -5.49 -33.85 -33.51
C LYS A 165 -5.71 -32.36 -33.28
N LEU A 166 -4.79 -31.54 -33.77
CA LEU A 166 -4.92 -30.08 -33.71
C LEU A 166 -6.17 -29.59 -34.46
N ASP A 167 -6.49 -30.23 -35.60
CA ASP A 167 -7.67 -29.92 -36.42
C ASP A 167 -9.01 -30.15 -35.70
N ASP A 168 -9.03 -31.04 -34.70
CA ASP A 168 -10.24 -31.38 -33.94
C ASP A 168 -10.48 -30.38 -32.79
N ILE A 169 -9.57 -29.42 -32.58
CA ILE A 169 -9.72 -28.36 -31.59
C ILE A 169 -10.53 -27.22 -32.20
N GLU A 170 -11.70 -26.97 -31.63
CA GLU A 170 -12.56 -25.87 -32.07
C GLU A 170 -12.14 -24.53 -31.44
N GLU A 171 -12.26 -23.44 -32.21
CA GLU A 171 -12.09 -22.07 -31.69
C GLU A 171 -13.06 -21.81 -30.55
N GLY A 172 -12.55 -21.24 -29.46
CA GLY A 172 -13.30 -21.04 -28.23
C GLY A 172 -13.19 -22.18 -27.20
N ALA A 173 -12.54 -23.30 -27.53
CA ALA A 173 -12.28 -24.37 -26.59
C ALA A 173 -11.35 -23.90 -25.47
N GLN A 174 -11.51 -24.48 -24.27
CA GLN A 174 -10.60 -24.22 -23.16
C GLN A 174 -9.49 -25.26 -23.14
N VAL A 175 -8.26 -24.79 -23.08
CA VAL A 175 -7.06 -25.62 -23.19
C VAL A 175 -6.05 -25.25 -22.10
N ARG A 176 -5.27 -26.24 -21.69
CA ARG A 176 -4.05 -26.07 -20.92
C ARG A 176 -2.89 -26.57 -21.76
N ALA A 177 -1.93 -25.70 -22.06
CA ALA A 177 -0.75 -26.03 -22.84
C ALA A 177 0.52 -25.85 -22.01
N SER A 178 1.43 -26.81 -22.11
CA SER A 178 2.79 -26.76 -21.60
C SER A 178 3.73 -26.52 -22.78
N TYR A 179 4.49 -25.43 -22.73
CA TYR A 179 5.36 -24.99 -23.81
C TYR A 179 6.77 -24.68 -23.29
N VAL A 180 7.75 -24.79 -24.18
CA VAL A 180 9.14 -24.38 -23.94
C VAL A 180 9.47 -23.26 -24.91
N ARG A 181 10.29 -22.31 -24.47
CA ARG A 181 10.81 -21.26 -25.36
C ARG A 181 12.00 -21.82 -26.13
N ASP A 182 11.87 -21.89 -27.44
CA ASP A 182 12.95 -22.27 -28.36
C ASP A 182 13.28 -21.07 -29.24
N GLY A 183 14.32 -20.32 -28.86
CA GLY A 183 14.66 -19.05 -29.48
C GLY A 183 13.53 -18.01 -29.34
N LYS A 184 12.89 -17.64 -30.47
CA LYS A 184 11.76 -16.71 -30.51
C LYS A 184 10.40 -17.43 -30.46
N ASP A 185 10.40 -18.73 -30.70
CA ASP A 185 9.19 -19.52 -30.83
C ASP A 185 8.81 -20.16 -29.49
N MET A 186 7.50 -20.31 -29.25
CA MET A 186 6.99 -21.03 -28.09
C MET A 186 6.49 -22.39 -28.57
N VAL A 187 7.27 -23.43 -28.32
CA VAL A 187 7.01 -24.78 -28.83
C VAL A 187 6.24 -25.58 -27.79
N VAL A 188 5.07 -26.08 -28.15
CA VAL A 188 4.20 -26.86 -27.27
C VAL A 188 4.74 -28.27 -27.11
N ARG A 189 4.87 -28.72 -25.87
CA ARG A 189 5.21 -30.10 -25.52
C ARG A 189 3.96 -30.93 -25.27
N GLU A 190 3.02 -30.36 -24.54
CA GLU A 190 1.75 -31.02 -24.24
C GLU A 190 0.61 -30.01 -24.29
N LEU A 191 -0.52 -30.41 -24.87
CA LEU A 191 -1.75 -29.64 -24.88
C LEU A 191 -2.91 -30.51 -24.44
N THR A 192 -3.64 -30.07 -23.43
CA THR A 192 -4.84 -30.74 -22.95
C THR A 192 -6.07 -29.85 -23.14
N VAL A 193 -7.07 -30.33 -23.86
CA VAL A 193 -8.38 -29.69 -23.96
C VAL A 193 -9.15 -30.00 -22.67
N THR A 194 -9.52 -28.97 -21.91
CA THR A 194 -10.22 -29.09 -20.62
C THR A 194 -11.72 -28.90 -20.74
N GLN A 195 -12.17 -28.08 -21.70
CA GLN A 195 -13.59 -27.94 -22.05
C GLN A 195 -13.76 -27.78 -23.56
N PRO A 196 -14.57 -28.62 -24.23
CA PRO A 196 -14.94 -28.40 -25.62
C PRO A 196 -15.86 -27.18 -25.74
N VAL A 197 -15.93 -26.60 -26.95
CA VAL A 197 -16.82 -25.46 -27.22
C VAL A 197 -18.26 -25.85 -26.91
N GLN A 198 -18.90 -25.09 -26.02
CA GLN A 198 -20.33 -25.21 -25.74
C GLN A 198 -21.10 -24.86 -27.01
N LYS A 199 -21.45 -25.85 -27.84
CA LYS A 199 -22.38 -25.66 -28.96
C LYS A 199 -23.73 -25.28 -28.35
N LYS A 200 -24.09 -23.99 -28.45
CA LYS A 200 -25.46 -23.55 -28.16
C LYS A 200 -26.38 -24.30 -29.13
N LYS A 201 -27.23 -25.17 -28.59
CA LYS A 201 -28.36 -25.77 -29.30
C LYS A 201 -29.37 -24.71 -29.70
#